data_AF-A0A8I3X1M2-F1
#
_entry.id   AF-A0A8I3X1M2-F1
#
_cell.length_a   1.000
_cell.length_b   1.000
_cell.length_c   1.000
_cell.angle_alpha   90.00
_cell.angle_beta   90.00
_cell.angle_gamma   90.00
#
_symmetry.space_group_name_H-M   'P 1'
#
loop_
_entity.id
_entity.type
_entity.pdbx_description
1 polymer ?
#
loop_
_entity_poly.entity_id
_entity_poly.type
_entity_poly.pdbx_seq_one_letter_code
_entity_poly.pdbx_strand_id
1 'polypeptide(L)'
;MSVHMPAMKICEKLKKLDSQICELKYEKKLDLASVDLRKMRVAELKQILHSWGEECRACAEKTDYVNMIQELAPRYAATHPKAEL
;
A
#
# COMPACT_ATOMS: atom_id res chain seq x y z
N MET A 1 -4.23 -25.90 -21.00
CA MET A 1 -3.66 -25.50 -19.69
C MET A 1 -3.14 -26.77 -19.02
N SER A 2 -1.84 -26.84 -18.71
CA SER A 2 -1.23 -28.04 -18.13
C SER A 2 -1.54 -28.09 -16.64
N VAL A 3 -2.41 -29.01 -16.22
CA VAL A 3 -3.16 -28.98 -14.95
C VAL A 3 -2.43 -29.55 -13.73
N HIS A 4 -1.11 -29.75 -13.76
CA HIS A 4 -0.40 -30.45 -12.66
C HIS A 4 0.96 -29.88 -12.26
N MET A 5 1.36 -28.69 -12.72
CA MET A 5 2.62 -28.09 -12.28
C MET A 5 2.39 -27.19 -11.06
N PRO A 6 3.04 -27.45 -9.90
CA PRO A 6 2.87 -26.61 -8.73
C PRO A 6 3.39 -25.19 -9.01
N ALA A 7 2.65 -24.17 -8.54
CA ALA A 7 2.95 -22.75 -8.77
C ALA A 7 4.40 -22.37 -8.43
N MET A 8 4.96 -22.95 -7.37
CA MET A 8 6.38 -22.81 -7.00
C MET A 8 7.33 -23.19 -8.15
N LYS A 9 7.09 -24.31 -8.83
CA LYS A 9 7.94 -24.77 -9.95
C LYS A 9 7.73 -23.94 -11.21
N ILE A 10 6.57 -23.29 -11.35
CA ILE A 10 6.30 -22.33 -12.42
C ILE A 10 7.13 -21.06 -12.18
N CYS A 11 7.12 -20.50 -10.97
CA CYS A 11 7.96 -19.33 -10.65
C CYS A 11 9.45 -19.64 -10.84
N GLU A 12 9.93 -20.81 -10.39
CA GLU A 12 11.33 -21.22 -10.58
C GLU A 12 11.76 -21.32 -12.06
N LYS A 13 10.84 -21.68 -12.96
CA LYS A 13 11.08 -21.68 -14.40
C LYS A 13 11.01 -20.29 -14.99
N LEU A 14 10.02 -19.49 -14.58
CA LEU A 14 9.84 -18.12 -15.04
C LEU A 14 10.98 -17.22 -14.57
N LYS A 15 11.51 -17.41 -13.36
CA LYS A 15 12.66 -16.68 -12.82
C LYS A 15 13.92 -16.76 -13.69
N LYS A 16 14.09 -17.87 -14.42
CA LYS A 16 15.21 -18.05 -15.36
C LYS A 16 15.01 -17.32 -16.68
N LEU A 17 13.78 -16.98 -17.03
CA LEU A 17 13.40 -16.28 -18.26
C LEU A 17 13.24 -14.78 -18.01
N ASP A 18 12.61 -14.43 -16.89
CA ASP A 18 12.39 -13.06 -16.43
C ASP A 18 12.28 -13.08 -14.89
N SER A 19 13.31 -12.57 -14.20
CA SER A 19 13.33 -12.57 -12.73
C SER A 19 12.34 -11.57 -12.14
N GLN A 20 11.97 -10.52 -12.89
CA GLN A 20 11.11 -9.45 -12.42
C GLN A 20 9.73 -10.00 -12.04
N ILE A 21 9.21 -10.99 -12.79
CA ILE A 21 7.91 -11.63 -12.52
C ILE A 21 7.84 -12.24 -11.11
N CYS A 22 8.89 -12.93 -10.65
CA CYS A 22 8.91 -13.57 -9.34
C CYS A 22 9.34 -12.61 -8.21
N GLU A 23 9.89 -11.45 -8.56
CA GLU A 23 10.27 -10.40 -7.62
C GLU A 23 9.16 -9.37 -7.37
N LEU A 24 8.03 -9.48 -8.10
CA LEU A 24 6.81 -8.71 -7.86
C LEU A 24 6.30 -8.95 -6.44
N LYS A 25 6.66 -8.05 -5.53
CA LYS A 25 6.05 -7.93 -4.21
C LYS A 25 4.89 -6.97 -4.33
N TYR A 26 3.69 -7.44 -4.01
CA TYR A 26 2.58 -6.53 -3.73
C TYR A 26 3.00 -5.65 -2.57
N GLU A 27 2.96 -4.33 -2.77
CA GLU A 27 3.19 -3.37 -1.70
C GLU A 27 2.22 -3.69 -0.57
N LYS A 28 2.75 -3.89 0.64
CA LYS A 28 1.93 -4.10 1.83
C LYS A 28 1.00 -2.92 1.94
N LYS A 29 -0.29 -3.15 1.68
CA LYS A 29 -1.31 -2.12 1.85
C LYS A 29 -1.29 -1.67 3.30
N LEU A 30 -1.18 -0.37 3.50
CA LEU A 30 -1.46 0.21 4.79
C LEU A 30 -2.98 0.15 4.96
N ASP A 31 -3.45 -0.80 5.77
CA ASP A 31 -4.87 -0.88 6.11
C ASP A 31 -5.19 0.24 7.10
N LEU A 32 -5.58 1.40 6.56
CA LEU A 32 -5.89 2.60 7.33
C LEU A 32 -7.05 2.39 8.32
N ALA A 33 -7.88 1.37 8.10
CA ALA A 33 -8.98 1.01 8.99
C ALA A 33 -8.49 0.26 10.24
N SER A 34 -7.45 -0.58 10.11
CA SER A 34 -6.84 -1.28 11.24
C SER A 34 -5.74 -0.47 11.94
N VAL A 35 -5.17 0.56 11.31
CA VAL A 35 -4.03 1.30 11.87
C VAL A 35 -4.49 2.46 12.76
N ASP A 36 -3.98 2.51 13.99
CA ASP A 36 -4.19 3.63 14.90
C ASP A 36 -3.35 4.85 14.44
N LEU A 37 -3.92 5.70 13.58
CA LEU A 37 -3.26 6.92 13.10
C LEU A 37 -2.79 7.84 14.25
N ARG A 38 -3.47 7.80 15.39
CA ARG A 38 -3.09 8.53 16.61
C ARG A 38 -1.78 8.04 17.24
N LYS A 39 -1.42 6.77 17.06
CA LYS A 39 -0.17 6.17 17.58
C LYS A 39 1.01 6.35 16.63
N MET A 40 0.76 6.67 15.36
CA MET A 40 1.82 6.88 14.38
C MET A 40 2.63 8.15 14.65
N ARG A 41 3.88 8.21 14.15
CA ARG A 41 4.70 9.42 14.18
C ARG A 41 4.27 10.37 13.07
N VAL A 42 4.49 11.67 13.25
CA VAL A 42 4.19 12.69 12.22
C VAL A 42 4.89 12.37 10.89
N ALA A 43 6.11 11.84 10.94
CA ALA A 43 6.84 11.40 9.74
C ALA A 43 6.07 10.31 8.96
N GLU A 44 5.49 9.34 9.65
CA GLU A 44 4.70 8.27 9.02
C GLU A 44 3.40 8.84 8.41
N LEU A 45 2.73 9.74 9.13
CA LEU A 45 1.52 10.42 8.63
C LEU A 45 1.83 11.22 7.35
N LYS A 46 2.98 11.92 7.32
CA LYS A 46 3.46 12.62 6.12
C LYS A 46 3.79 11.68 4.97
N GLN A 47 4.36 10.50 5.25
CA GLN A 47 4.64 9.49 4.23
C GLN A 47 3.35 8.96 3.59
N ILE A 48 2.27 8.78 4.37
CA ILE A 48 0.96 8.38 3.85
C ILE A 48 0.44 9.42 2.86
N LEU A 49 0.41 10.69 3.26
CA LEU A 49 -0.04 11.79 2.39
C LEU A 49 0.83 11.88 1.11
N HIS A 50 2.15 11.80 1.24
CA HIS A 50 3.06 11.82 0.10
C HIS A 50 2.84 10.63 -0.85
N SER A 51 2.54 9.44 -0.34
CA SER A 51 2.20 8.26 -1.15
C SER A 51 0.94 8.50 -1.99
N TRP A 52 0.01 9.32 -1.50
CA TRP A 52 -1.19 9.74 -2.24
C TRP A 52 -0.95 10.95 -3.15
N GLY A 53 0.26 11.52 -3.15
CA GLY A 53 0.58 12.77 -3.84
C GLY A 53 0.02 14.01 -3.15
N GLU A 54 -0.43 13.88 -1.90
CA GLU A 54 -1.04 14.95 -1.13
C GLU A 54 -0.01 15.58 -0.19
N GLU A 55 -0.07 16.90 -0.03
CA GLU A 55 0.78 17.66 0.88
C GLU A 55 -0.08 18.53 1.78
N CYS A 56 0.03 18.34 3.08
CA CYS A 56 -0.65 19.23 4.01
C CYS A 56 0.15 20.52 4.24
N ARG A 57 -0.24 21.60 3.57
CA ARG A 57 0.38 22.94 3.74
C ARG A 57 -0.10 23.70 4.97
N ALA A 58 -1.27 23.34 5.52
CA ALA A 58 -1.90 24.01 6.66
C ALA A 58 -1.82 23.21 7.98
N CYS A 59 -1.23 22.00 7.98
CA CYS A 59 -1.15 21.17 9.18
C CYS A 59 -0.06 21.64 10.15
N ALA A 60 -0.46 22.31 11.23
CA ALA A 60 0.42 22.70 12.33
C ALA A 60 0.57 21.59 13.40
N GLU A 61 -0.49 20.82 13.63
CA GLU A 61 -0.57 19.82 14.69
C GLU A 61 -0.70 18.39 14.16
N LYS A 62 -0.28 17.40 14.96
CA LYS A 62 -0.39 15.98 14.61
C LYS A 62 -1.83 15.57 14.29
N THR A 63 -2.79 16.09 15.04
CA THR A 63 -4.23 15.88 14.84
C THR A 63 -4.71 16.33 13.48
N ASP A 64 -4.14 17.40 12.93
CA ASP A 64 -4.49 17.93 11.62
C ASP A 64 -4.11 16.93 10.51
N TYR A 65 -2.92 16.35 10.59
CA TYR A 65 -2.50 15.26 9.68
C TYR A 65 -3.41 14.03 9.80
N VAL A 66 -3.82 13.66 11.01
CA VAL A 66 -4.72 12.52 11.22
C VAL A 66 -6.09 12.78 10.59
N ASN A 67 -6.65 13.98 10.77
CA ASN A 67 -7.95 14.35 10.22
C ASN A 67 -7.90 14.36 8.68
N MET A 68 -6.89 14.99 8.08
CA MET A 68 -6.71 15.02 6.63
C MET A 68 -6.60 13.60 6.06
N ILE A 69 -5.85 12.72 6.72
CA ILE A 69 -5.73 11.31 6.30
C ILE A 69 -7.09 10.60 6.36
N GLN A 70 -7.89 10.83 7.40
CA GLN A 70 -9.23 10.23 7.51
C GLN A 70 -10.20 10.72 6.45
N GLU A 71 -10.14 12.00 6.07
CA GLU A 71 -10.98 12.57 5.02
C GLU A 71 -10.61 12.05 3.63
N LEU A 72 -9.31 11.86 3.37
CA LEU A 72 -8.80 11.39 2.09
C LEU A 72 -8.83 9.86 1.95
N ALA A 73 -8.66 9.12 3.05
CA ALA A 73 -8.66 7.67 3.08
C ALA A 73 -9.77 7.01 2.23
N PRO A 74 -11.06 7.37 2.33
CA PRO A 74 -12.12 6.73 1.52
C PRO A 74 -11.96 6.98 0.01
N ARG A 75 -11.37 8.11 -0.40
CA ARG A 75 -11.16 8.45 -1.82
C ARG A 75 -10.06 7.60 -2.43
N TYR A 76 -8.96 7.41 -1.70
CA TYR A 76 -7.83 6.59 -2.14
C TYR A 76 -8.06 5.09 -1.96
N ALA A 77 -8.85 4.69 -0.96
CA ALA A 77 -9.28 3.30 -0.78
C ALA A 77 -10.16 2.78 -1.94
N ALA A 78 -10.94 3.66 -2.58
CA ALA A 78 -11.70 3.32 -3.78
C ALA A 78 -10.85 3.29 -5.06
N THR A 79 -9.76 4.05 -5.10
CA THR A 79 -8.92 4.24 -6.30
C THR A 79 -7.80 3.20 -6.38
N HIS A 80 -7.31 2.70 -5.26
CA HIS A 80 -6.47 1.51 -5.22
C HIS A 80 -7.34 0.29 -5.00
N PRO A 81 -7.77 -0.44 -6.05
CA PRO A 81 -8.50 -1.67 -5.87
C PRO A 81 -7.69 -2.54 -4.94
N LYS A 82 -8.35 -2.95 -3.87
CA LYS A 82 -7.93 -4.00 -2.97
C LYS A 82 -7.54 -5.20 -3.86
N ALA A 83 -6.26 -5.32 -4.21
CA ALA A 83 -5.66 -6.59 -4.63
C ALA A 83 -5.75 -7.57 -3.46
N GLU A 84 -6.96 -8.05 -3.19
CA GLU A 84 -7.21 -9.20 -2.35
C GLU A 84 -6.43 -10.35 -2.98
N LEU A 85 -5.62 -10.99 -2.16
CA LEU A 85 -5.02 -12.28 -2.44
C LEU A 85 -5.25 -13.14 -1.21
#